data_AF-A0A4Y2S4Z5-F1
#
_entry.id   AF-A0A4Y2S4Z5-F1
#
_cell.length_a   1.000
_cell.length_b   1.000
_cell.length_c   1.000
_cell.angle_alpha   90.00
_cell.angle_beta   90.00
_cell.angle_gamma   90.00
#
_symmetry.space_group_name_H-M   'P 1'
#
loop_
_entity.id
_entity.type
_entity.pdbx_description
1 polymer ?
#
loop_
_entity_poly.entity_id
_entity_poly.type
_entity_poly.pdbx_seq_one_letter_code
_entity_poly.pdbx_strand_id
1 'polypeptide(L)'
;MDANADKIGHLKMKFKRGTCTVGGTSGSKLFCIPSNENMYKKWFSVLKWNVLPEQLKSVLNNARVCDRHFSESCFTSTLRKKLIKFACPNITEDLPSTSDTLSALPSAASQCISVEFCDAEHACTESLMDAEPSCSESVMDTEPSTSSHNTSSQLQVTPKTKKIKNLRSSASKLKRKLYEERSSSRFLGQLKAKLADKPYLYDFVTSQLRMQCKKSKGRRWSAKEKSFALQIYLHSPSAYKLLKKYFAFPSKATLHRYTYNIAKSPGFCENLAKCLKSQTSRMSESDRLCVLLIDEMSIKPGLTYANDLDCVDGFATVKHNIKEDPPFATQALVFMARGIVKNWKQVLGYHFTSSSEDLQELIHEAIDILHTCELEVVSIVCDQGPTNQRLFKELNVTKDTPFFLHKSKKIFAMYDPPHLLKSVRNNLKNHGIFF
;
A
#
# COMPACT_ATOMS: atom_id res chain seq x y z
N MET A 1 48.37 39.06 -44.85
CA MET A 1 47.33 38.06 -45.17
C MET A 1 47.39 37.04 -44.03
N ASP A 2 46.63 37.32 -42.98
CA ASP A 2 46.75 36.60 -41.72
C ASP A 2 46.02 35.26 -41.75
N ALA A 3 46.74 34.25 -41.28
CA ALA A 3 46.26 32.92 -40.98
C ALA A 3 45.65 32.89 -39.58
N ASN A 4 44.40 32.44 -39.46
CA ASN A 4 43.89 31.72 -38.30
C ASN A 4 42.57 31.03 -38.69
N ALA A 5 42.67 29.78 -39.13
CA ALA A 5 41.52 28.88 -39.23
C ALA A 5 41.53 27.97 -38.00
N ASP A 6 40.48 28.11 -37.18
CA ASP A 6 40.28 27.43 -35.92
C ASP A 6 40.44 25.91 -36.02
N LYS A 7 41.34 25.37 -35.19
CA LYS A 7 41.47 23.94 -34.92
C LYS A 7 40.24 23.45 -34.14
N ILE A 8 39.22 22.97 -34.85
CA ILE A 8 38.15 22.16 -34.24
C ILE A 8 38.73 20.76 -33.99
N GLY A 9 39.23 20.54 -32.77
CA GLY A 9 39.74 19.24 -32.35
C GLY A 9 38.63 18.18 -32.33
N HIS A 10 38.72 17.19 -33.23
CA HIS A 10 37.81 16.04 -33.22
C HIS A 10 38.15 15.09 -32.05
N LEU A 11 37.21 14.91 -31.12
CA LEU A 11 37.33 13.96 -30.02
C LEU A 11 37.28 12.50 -30.54
N LYS A 12 38.42 11.80 -30.56
CA LYS A 12 38.42 10.33 -30.67
C LYS A 12 37.79 9.75 -29.40
N MET A 13 36.53 9.31 -29.48
CA MET A 13 35.84 8.64 -28.37
C MET A 13 36.50 7.29 -28.06
N LYS A 14 37.15 7.18 -26.90
CA LYS A 14 37.73 5.91 -26.39
C LYS A 14 36.74 5.24 -25.44
N PHE A 15 36.35 4.00 -25.72
CA PHE A 15 35.46 3.22 -24.86
C PHE A 15 36.27 2.31 -23.93
N LYS A 16 36.12 2.48 -22.61
CA LYS A 16 36.62 1.51 -21.62
C LYS A 16 35.43 0.77 -21.01
N ARG A 17 35.51 -0.57 -20.96
CA ARG A 17 34.47 -1.40 -20.32
C ARG A 17 34.27 -0.97 -18.87
N GLY A 18 33.02 -0.80 -18.47
CA GLY A 18 32.66 -0.46 -17.09
C GLY A 18 32.85 1.02 -16.69
N THR A 19 33.08 1.92 -17.65
CA THR A 19 33.25 3.36 -17.37
C THR A 19 32.21 4.21 -18.09
N CYS A 20 31.90 5.38 -17.51
CA CYS A 20 31.06 6.37 -18.17
C CYS A 20 31.84 7.08 -19.30
N THR A 21 31.21 7.21 -20.47
CA THR A 21 31.79 7.85 -21.65
C THR A 21 31.78 9.38 -21.59
N VAL A 22 30.99 9.98 -20.69
CA VAL A 22 30.79 11.43 -20.57
C VAL A 22 31.73 12.07 -19.52
N GLY A 23 32.25 11.30 -18.55
CA GLY A 23 33.15 11.80 -17.52
C GLY A 23 33.87 10.67 -16.77
N GLY A 24 35.11 10.93 -16.31
CA GLY A 24 35.99 9.91 -15.72
C GLY A 24 35.51 9.32 -14.38
N THR A 25 34.58 9.99 -13.69
CA THR A 25 33.97 9.49 -12.46
C THR A 25 32.69 8.69 -12.78
N SER A 26 32.74 7.37 -12.63
CA SER A 26 31.58 6.51 -12.85
C SER A 26 30.55 6.66 -11.73
N GLY A 27 29.28 6.89 -12.10
CA GLY A 27 28.15 6.74 -11.19
C GLY A 27 27.85 5.27 -10.85
N SER A 28 26.82 5.04 -10.02
CA SER A 28 26.47 3.71 -9.49
C SER A 28 25.98 2.75 -10.57
N LYS A 29 25.45 3.27 -11.69
CA LYS A 29 24.90 2.48 -12.78
C LYS A 29 25.18 3.09 -14.15
N LEU A 30 25.41 2.23 -15.14
CA LEU A 30 25.69 2.60 -16.53
C LEU A 30 24.53 2.20 -17.45
N PHE A 31 24.13 3.12 -18.33
CA PHE A 31 23.06 2.93 -19.31
C PHE A 31 23.62 2.93 -20.73
N CYS A 32 23.11 2.03 -21.56
CA CYS A 32 23.36 2.02 -23.00
C CYS A 32 22.57 3.15 -23.68
N ILE A 33 23.07 3.62 -24.82
CA ILE A 33 22.32 4.56 -25.66
C ILE A 33 21.12 3.81 -26.27
N PRO A 34 19.93 4.43 -26.32
CA PRO A 34 18.76 3.83 -26.98
C PRO A 34 19.01 3.54 -28.47
N SER A 35 18.57 2.40 -28.98
CA SER A 35 18.69 2.06 -30.41
C SER A 35 17.74 2.85 -31.32
N ASN A 36 16.74 3.55 -30.75
CA ASN A 36 15.77 4.34 -31.51
C ASN A 36 16.41 5.64 -32.03
N GLU A 37 16.23 5.92 -33.33
CA GLU A 37 16.83 7.05 -34.03
C GLU A 37 16.56 8.41 -33.41
N ASN A 38 15.30 8.68 -33.08
CA ASN A 38 14.91 9.95 -32.48
C ASN A 38 15.53 10.13 -31.08
N MET A 39 15.72 9.03 -30.36
CA MET A 39 16.25 9.06 -29.00
C MET A 39 17.77 9.21 -28.96
N TYR A 40 18.54 8.47 -29.77
CA TYR A 40 20.00 8.64 -29.74
C TYR A 40 20.44 9.98 -30.33
N LYS A 41 19.74 10.51 -31.34
CA LYS A 41 20.01 11.87 -31.87
C LYS A 41 19.82 12.93 -30.79
N LYS A 42 18.77 12.79 -29.97
CA LYS A 42 18.51 13.67 -28.83
C LYS A 42 19.61 13.56 -27.77
N TRP A 43 20.06 12.34 -27.46
CA TRP A 43 21.18 12.12 -26.53
C TRP A 43 22.49 12.73 -27.05
N PHE A 44 22.81 12.56 -28.34
CA PHE A 44 24.03 13.11 -28.93
C PHE A 44 24.04 14.64 -28.92
N SER A 45 22.90 15.27 -29.19
CA SER A 45 22.74 16.73 -29.09
C SER A 45 23.04 17.23 -27.67
N VAL A 46 22.44 16.61 -26.65
CA VAL A 46 22.62 17.06 -25.25
C VAL A 46 24.03 16.76 -24.73
N LEU A 47 24.60 15.61 -25.10
CA LEU A 47 25.97 15.24 -24.73
C LEU A 47 27.04 15.95 -25.56
N LYS A 48 26.65 16.77 -26.55
CA LYS A 48 27.53 17.43 -27.53
C LYS A 48 28.46 16.44 -28.25
N TRP A 49 27.94 15.26 -28.59
CA TRP A 49 28.67 14.23 -29.32
C TRP A 49 28.50 14.37 -30.84
N ASN A 50 29.58 14.76 -31.52
CA ASN A 50 29.63 14.79 -32.98
C ASN A 50 30.14 13.43 -33.49
N VAL A 51 29.20 12.52 -33.81
CA VAL A 51 29.50 11.15 -34.25
C VAL A 51 29.37 11.03 -35.77
N LEU A 52 30.45 10.63 -36.45
CA LEU A 52 30.44 10.33 -37.89
C LEU A 52 29.59 9.07 -38.19
N PRO A 53 28.92 8.99 -39.35
CA PRO A 53 28.09 7.82 -39.71
C PRO A 53 28.82 6.47 -39.60
N GLU A 54 30.10 6.44 -39.96
CA GLU A 54 30.96 5.25 -39.89
C GLU A 54 31.18 4.75 -38.44
N GLN A 55 31.12 5.65 -37.45
CA GLN A 55 31.34 5.32 -36.04
C GLN A 55 30.04 5.06 -35.27
N LEU A 56 28.88 5.37 -35.85
CA LEU A 56 27.57 5.28 -35.20
C LEU A 56 27.30 3.90 -34.58
N LYS A 57 27.57 2.84 -35.35
CA LYS A 57 27.36 1.45 -34.90
C LYS A 57 28.25 1.09 -33.70
N SER A 58 29.49 1.58 -33.69
CA SER A 58 30.42 1.37 -32.58
C SER A 58 29.98 2.13 -31.33
N VAL A 59 29.54 3.38 -31.49
CA VAL A 59 29.09 4.22 -30.37
C VAL A 59 27.84 3.63 -29.71
N LEU A 60 26.82 3.25 -30.48
CA LEU A 60 25.57 2.67 -29.94
C LEU A 60 25.82 1.39 -29.13
N ASN A 61 26.78 0.57 -29.54
CA ASN A 61 27.09 -0.69 -28.86
C ASN A 61 27.96 -0.49 -27.60
N ASN A 62 28.91 0.45 -27.64
CA ASN A 62 29.98 0.52 -26.64
C ASN A 62 29.87 1.67 -25.65
N ALA A 63 29.25 2.79 -26.02
CA ALA A 63 29.16 3.94 -25.15
C ALA A 63 28.17 3.70 -24.00
N ARG A 64 28.50 4.25 -22.83
CA ARG A 64 27.72 4.11 -21.61
C ARG A 64 27.63 5.45 -20.88
N VAL A 65 26.44 5.84 -20.46
CA VAL A 65 26.20 7.07 -19.69
C VAL A 65 25.77 6.68 -18.28
N CYS A 66 26.37 7.27 -17.24
CA CYS A 66 26.03 6.93 -15.86
C CYS A 66 24.79 7.68 -15.36
N ASP A 67 24.21 7.18 -14.27
CA ASP A 67 23.04 7.70 -13.57
C ASP A 67 23.17 9.16 -13.08
N ARG A 68 24.40 9.69 -12.94
CA ARG A 68 24.63 11.09 -12.55
C ARG A 68 24.19 12.10 -13.60
N HIS A 69 24.19 11.71 -14.87
CA HIS A 69 23.79 12.61 -15.97
C HIS A 69 22.28 12.69 -16.16
N PHE A 70 21.47 12.12 -15.26
CA PHE A 70 20.01 12.11 -15.36
C PHE A 70 19.41 12.69 -14.08
N SER A 71 18.37 13.51 -14.25
CA SER A 71 17.55 13.99 -13.14
C SER A 71 16.71 12.85 -12.55
N GLU A 72 16.19 13.05 -11.33
CA GLU A 72 15.36 12.05 -10.65
C GLU A 72 14.11 11.66 -11.47
N SER A 73 13.53 12.63 -12.21
CA SER A 73 12.38 12.45 -13.09
C SER A 73 12.62 11.52 -14.29
N CYS A 74 13.89 11.26 -14.62
CA CYS A 74 14.26 10.36 -15.72
C CYS A 74 14.23 8.87 -15.33
N PHE A 75 14.02 8.56 -14.05
CA PHE A 75 14.00 7.19 -13.54
C PHE A 75 12.59 6.72 -13.18
N THR A 76 12.34 5.42 -13.33
CA THR A 76 11.07 4.80 -12.92
C THR A 76 10.94 4.65 -11.40
N SER A 77 12.02 4.92 -10.65
CA SER A 77 12.12 4.71 -9.21
C SER A 77 13.34 5.46 -8.67
N THR A 78 13.28 5.83 -7.40
CA THR A 78 14.35 6.50 -6.64
C THR A 78 15.64 5.71 -6.51
N LEU A 79 15.61 4.40 -6.80
CA LEU A 79 16.81 3.55 -6.82
C LEU A 79 17.65 3.73 -8.10
N ARG A 80 17.25 4.61 -9.03
CA ARG A 80 17.92 4.91 -10.31
C ARG A 80 18.29 3.67 -11.13
N LYS A 81 17.50 2.59 -11.04
CA LYS A 81 17.80 1.31 -11.70
C LYS A 81 17.39 1.26 -13.17
N LYS A 82 16.39 2.04 -13.60
CA LYS A 82 15.85 1.98 -14.95
C LYS A 82 15.37 3.38 -15.38
N LEU A 83 15.73 3.75 -16.60
CA LEU A 83 15.26 4.99 -17.23
C LEU A 83 13.85 4.80 -17.80
N ILE A 84 13.04 5.86 -17.76
CA ILE A 84 11.76 5.91 -18.49
C ILE A 84 12.03 5.95 -20.01
N LYS A 85 11.02 5.56 -20.81
CA LYS A 85 11.16 5.38 -22.27
C LYS A 85 11.69 6.63 -23.01
N PHE A 86 11.44 7.82 -22.49
CA PHE A 86 11.82 9.10 -23.09
C PHE A 86 12.87 9.89 -22.29
N ALA A 87 13.57 9.23 -21.36
CA ALA A 87 14.61 9.87 -20.57
C ALA A 87 15.75 10.39 -21.46
N CYS A 88 16.28 11.56 -21.09
CA CYS A 88 17.40 12.20 -21.76
C CYS A 88 18.37 12.74 -20.69
N PRO A 89 19.69 12.67 -20.91
CA PRO A 89 20.64 13.25 -19.98
C PRO A 89 20.42 14.76 -19.80
N ASN A 90 20.72 15.31 -18.62
CA ASN A 90 20.84 16.73 -18.34
C ASN A 90 22.26 16.97 -17.81
N ILE A 91 23.12 17.61 -18.60
CA ILE A 91 24.44 18.06 -18.11
C ILE A 91 24.25 19.48 -17.58
N THR A 92 24.26 19.64 -16.27
CA THR A 92 24.40 20.96 -15.61
C THR A 92 25.82 21.00 -15.05
N GLU A 93 26.58 22.07 -15.36
CA GLU A 93 27.93 22.27 -14.83
C GLU A 93 27.88 22.40 -13.29
N ASP A 94 28.76 21.68 -12.59
CA ASP A 94 28.81 21.54 -11.13
C ASP A 94 29.15 22.88 -10.42
N LEU A 95 28.36 23.27 -9.41
CA LEU A 95 28.81 24.07 -8.26
C LEU A 95 28.10 23.59 -6.97
N PRO A 96 28.72 23.78 -5.78
CA PRO A 96 28.66 22.83 -4.67
C PRO A 96 27.45 22.96 -3.75
N SER A 97 27.19 21.84 -3.08
CA SER A 97 26.16 21.55 -2.08
C SER A 97 25.93 22.64 -1.02
N THR A 98 24.70 23.13 -0.94
CA THR A 98 24.10 23.63 0.31
C THR A 98 22.60 23.40 0.33
N SER A 99 22.15 22.82 1.45
CA SER A 99 20.85 22.99 2.09
C SER A 99 19.60 22.47 1.35
N ASP A 100 19.10 21.35 1.84
CA ASP A 100 17.75 20.82 1.64
C ASP A 100 16.68 21.90 1.88
N THR A 101 15.97 22.30 0.83
CA THR A 101 14.66 22.94 0.97
C THR A 101 13.85 22.70 -0.30
N LEU A 102 13.13 21.58 -0.39
CA LEU A 102 11.98 21.45 -1.31
C LEU A 102 10.89 20.55 -0.69
N SER A 103 9.89 21.24 -0.13
CA SER A 103 8.47 21.08 -0.47
C SER A 103 8.12 19.80 -1.25
N ALA A 104 7.58 18.81 -0.53
CA ALA A 104 6.91 17.67 -1.12
C ALA A 104 5.47 18.03 -1.48
N LEU A 105 5.16 18.03 -2.78
CA LEU A 105 3.81 17.84 -3.29
C LEU A 105 3.34 16.40 -2.95
N PRO A 106 2.07 16.18 -2.58
CA PRO A 106 1.60 14.86 -2.16
C PRO A 106 1.46 13.90 -3.35
N SER A 107 2.07 12.73 -3.23
CA SER A 107 1.89 11.61 -4.15
C SER A 107 0.55 10.90 -3.86
N ALA A 108 -0.25 10.70 -4.91
CA ALA A 108 -1.62 10.16 -4.87
C ALA A 108 -1.74 8.66 -4.55
N ALA A 109 -0.79 8.08 -3.80
CA ALA A 109 -0.81 6.68 -3.37
C ALA A 109 -1.08 6.49 -1.86
N SER A 110 -1.35 7.58 -1.13
CA SER A 110 -1.64 7.55 0.30
C SER A 110 -3.04 8.06 0.59
N GLN A 111 -4.05 7.30 0.19
CA GLN A 111 -5.44 7.49 0.62
C GLN A 111 -6.22 6.19 0.38
N CYS A 112 -5.76 5.10 1.00
CA CYS A 112 -6.65 4.02 1.39
C CYS A 112 -6.90 4.22 2.87
N ILE A 113 -8.13 4.64 3.20
CA ILE A 113 -8.62 4.70 4.58
C ILE A 113 -8.35 3.32 5.20
N SER A 114 -7.52 3.31 6.24
CA SER A 114 -7.45 2.19 7.17
C SER A 114 -8.85 1.98 7.72
N VAL A 115 -9.44 0.82 7.42
CA VAL A 115 -10.65 0.34 8.12
C VAL A 115 -10.26 0.18 9.58
N GLU A 116 -10.61 1.17 10.40
CA GLU A 116 -10.62 1.02 11.84
C GLU A 116 -11.77 0.06 12.17
N PHE A 117 -11.38 -1.08 12.74
CA PHE A 117 -12.32 -2.03 13.33
C PHE A 117 -12.74 -1.41 14.67
N CYS A 118 -14.01 -1.01 14.79
CA CYS A 118 -14.59 -0.60 16.06
C CYS A 118 -14.90 -1.87 16.86
N ASP A 119 -14.13 -2.14 17.91
CA ASP A 119 -14.54 -3.08 18.95
C ASP A 119 -15.11 -2.27 20.12
N ALA A 120 -16.38 -2.54 20.44
CA ALA A 120 -17.01 -2.09 21.66
C ALA A 120 -16.49 -2.97 22.80
N GLU A 121 -15.66 -2.40 23.69
CA GLU A 121 -15.31 -3.06 24.95
C GLU A 121 -16.29 -2.62 26.04
N HIS A 122 -16.93 -3.61 26.65
CA HIS A 122 -17.72 -3.49 27.87
C HIS A 122 -16.81 -2.99 29.00
N ALA A 123 -17.16 -1.85 29.57
CA ALA A 123 -16.63 -1.37 30.83
C ALA A 123 -17.15 -2.23 31.99
N CYS A 124 -16.23 -2.82 32.75
CA CYS A 124 -16.44 -3.10 34.17
C CYS A 124 -15.25 -2.53 34.94
N THR A 125 -15.54 -1.46 35.66
CA THR A 125 -14.75 -0.74 36.65
C THR A 125 -14.31 -1.66 37.79
N GLU A 126 -13.01 -1.72 38.05
CA GLU A 126 -12.46 -1.97 39.39
C GLU A 126 -11.64 -0.76 39.82
N SER A 127 -12.21 0.02 40.73
CA SER A 127 -11.57 1.11 41.45
C SER A 127 -11.12 0.61 42.81
N LEU A 128 -9.82 0.39 43.03
CA LEU A 128 -9.24 0.33 44.38
C LEU A 128 -7.80 0.87 44.38
N MET A 129 -7.73 2.19 44.53
CA MET A 129 -6.87 2.96 45.44
C MET A 129 -5.40 2.54 45.58
N ASP A 130 -4.52 3.37 45.00
CA ASP A 130 -3.11 3.48 45.37
C ASP A 130 -2.96 3.91 46.84
N ALA A 131 -2.17 3.14 47.59
CA ALA A 131 -1.55 3.58 48.83
C ALA A 131 -0.06 3.20 48.78
N GLU A 132 0.79 4.21 48.60
CA GLU A 132 2.21 4.16 48.93
C GLU A 132 2.40 3.79 50.41
N PRO A 133 3.40 2.96 50.75
CA PRO A 133 4.07 3.09 52.03
C PRO A 133 5.51 3.57 51.80
N SER A 134 5.73 4.83 52.15
CA SER A 134 6.99 5.31 52.68
C SER A 134 7.30 4.52 53.97
N CYS A 135 8.36 3.72 53.96
CA CYS A 135 9.03 3.31 55.20
C CYS A 135 10.54 3.35 54.98
N SER A 136 11.13 4.42 55.50
CA SER A 136 12.50 4.51 55.96
C SER A 136 12.72 3.51 57.09
N GLU A 137 13.60 2.54 56.90
CA GLU A 137 14.23 1.84 58.02
C GLU A 137 15.69 1.53 57.68
N SER A 138 16.55 2.32 58.32
CA SER A 138 17.97 2.07 58.48
C SER A 138 18.17 0.88 59.40
N VAL A 139 18.76 -0.20 58.90
CA VAL A 139 19.37 -1.22 59.77
C VAL A 139 20.82 -1.39 59.32
N MET A 140 21.72 -0.85 60.16
CA MET A 140 23.14 -1.18 60.13
C MET A 140 23.29 -2.60 60.67
N ASP A 141 23.67 -3.56 59.81
CA ASP A 141 24.18 -4.83 60.30
C ASP A 141 25.67 -4.68 60.61
N THR A 142 25.96 -4.79 61.91
CA THR A 142 27.29 -4.76 62.50
C THR A 142 27.90 -6.15 62.34
N GLU A 143 29.07 -6.27 61.72
CA GLU A 143 29.84 -7.52 61.73
C GLU A 143 30.35 -7.83 63.15
N PRO A 144 30.24 -9.08 63.65
CA PRO A 144 31.13 -9.57 64.66
C PRO A 144 32.27 -10.35 64.00
N SER A 145 33.46 -9.77 64.09
CA SER A 145 34.73 -10.48 63.95
C SER A 145 34.90 -11.50 65.09
N THR A 146 34.89 -12.80 64.79
CA THR A 146 35.46 -13.82 65.68
C THR A 146 36.17 -14.94 64.92
N SER A 147 37.48 -14.99 65.20
CA SER A 147 38.42 -16.13 65.26
C SER A 147 38.10 -17.45 64.57
N SER A 148 39.05 -17.84 63.72
CA SER A 148 39.38 -19.18 63.25
C SER A 148 39.30 -20.29 64.32
N HIS A 149 38.46 -21.30 64.10
CA HIS A 149 38.76 -22.69 64.45
C HIS A 149 38.06 -23.63 63.46
N ASN A 150 38.88 -24.37 62.70
CA ASN A 150 38.45 -25.48 61.88
C ASN A 150 38.01 -26.65 62.77
N THR A 151 36.72 -26.98 62.73
CA THR A 151 36.26 -28.34 63.01
C THR A 151 35.22 -28.75 61.96
N SER A 152 35.62 -29.72 61.14
CA SER A 152 34.76 -30.42 60.19
C SER A 152 33.70 -31.21 60.96
N SER A 153 32.55 -30.58 61.22
CA SER A 153 31.31 -31.26 61.58
C SER A 153 30.36 -31.19 60.40
N GLN A 154 30.12 -32.35 59.81
CA GLN A 154 29.20 -32.54 58.70
C GLN A 154 27.77 -32.35 59.22
N LEU A 155 27.33 -31.09 59.31
CA LEU A 155 25.96 -30.73 59.67
C LEU A 155 25.00 -31.41 58.68
N GLN A 156 24.30 -32.44 59.15
CA GLN A 156 23.23 -33.08 58.40
C GLN A 156 22.17 -32.03 58.08
N VAL A 157 22.13 -31.62 56.81
CA VAL A 157 21.17 -30.63 56.33
C VAL A 157 19.78 -31.23 56.45
N THR A 158 19.05 -30.79 57.48
CA THR A 158 17.66 -31.20 57.70
C THR A 158 16.80 -30.88 56.46
N PRO A 159 15.75 -31.67 56.14
CA PRO A 159 14.87 -31.38 55.01
C PRO A 159 14.32 -29.94 55.01
N LYS A 160 14.10 -29.39 56.22
CA LYS A 160 13.65 -28.01 56.46
C LYS A 160 14.71 -26.97 56.04
N THR A 161 15.99 -27.17 56.34
CA THR A 161 17.06 -26.24 55.95
C THR A 161 17.35 -26.28 54.44
N LYS A 162 17.25 -27.44 53.78
CA LYS A 162 17.24 -27.53 52.29
C LYS A 162 16.08 -26.75 51.68
N LYS A 163 14.87 -26.88 52.25
CA LYS A 163 13.67 -26.16 51.78
C LYS A 163 13.81 -24.65 51.94
N ILE A 164 14.34 -24.17 53.07
CA ILE A 164 14.62 -22.74 53.29
C ILE A 164 15.66 -22.21 52.30
N LYS A 165 16.76 -22.95 52.05
CA LYS A 165 17.78 -22.57 51.06
C LYS A 165 17.19 -22.49 49.64
N ASN A 166 16.35 -23.45 49.26
CA ASN A 166 15.67 -23.45 47.97
C ASN A 166 14.69 -22.27 47.84
N LEU A 167 13.88 -21.99 48.87
CA LEU A 167 12.96 -20.86 48.89
C LEU A 167 13.69 -19.51 48.81
N ARG A 168 14.79 -19.33 49.56
CA ARG A 168 15.64 -18.12 49.47
C ARG A 168 16.24 -17.96 48.06
N SER A 169 16.67 -19.06 47.43
CA SER A 169 17.18 -19.03 46.05
C SER A 169 16.09 -18.67 45.03
N SER A 170 14.87 -19.16 45.21
CA SER A 170 13.71 -18.84 44.37
C SER A 170 13.27 -17.39 44.55
N ALA A 171 13.23 -16.89 45.79
CA ALA A 171 12.92 -15.49 46.09
C ALA A 171 13.96 -14.54 45.48
N SER A 172 15.26 -14.89 45.53
CA SER A 172 16.33 -14.10 44.90
C SER A 172 16.21 -14.09 43.38
N LYS A 173 15.89 -15.24 42.76
CA LYS A 173 15.60 -15.32 41.31
C LYS A 173 14.38 -14.47 40.93
N LEU A 174 13.35 -14.45 41.77
CA LEU A 174 12.13 -13.67 41.53
C LEU A 174 12.40 -12.16 41.65
N LYS A 175 13.13 -11.73 42.69
CA LYS A 175 13.56 -10.32 42.86
C LYS A 175 14.34 -9.82 41.64
N ARG A 176 15.26 -10.64 41.09
CA ARG A 176 16.01 -10.30 39.87
C ARG A 176 15.09 -10.14 38.65
N LYS A 177 14.14 -11.06 38.45
CA LYS A 177 13.16 -10.95 37.36
C LYS A 177 12.31 -9.69 37.47
N LEU A 178 11.85 -9.34 38.67
CA LEU A 178 11.07 -8.12 38.91
C LEU A 178 11.88 -6.86 38.58
N TYR A 179 13.17 -6.83 38.93
CA TYR A 179 14.06 -5.72 38.57
C TYR A 179 14.23 -5.59 37.04
N GLU A 180 14.45 -6.71 36.34
CA GLU A 180 14.56 -6.75 34.88
C GLU A 180 13.27 -6.28 34.19
N GLU A 181 12.11 -6.70 34.69
CA GLU A 181 10.79 -6.25 34.22
C GLU A 181 10.58 -4.75 34.46
N ARG A 182 10.94 -4.24 35.64
CA ARG A 182 10.83 -2.81 35.97
C ARG A 182 11.76 -1.95 35.11
N SER A 183 12.96 -2.44 34.81
CA SER A 183 13.90 -1.78 33.89
C SER A 183 13.35 -1.76 32.45
N SER A 184 12.82 -2.89 31.97
CA SER A 184 12.22 -3.01 30.63
C SER A 184 10.99 -2.12 30.47
N SER A 185 10.16 -2.02 31.51
CA SER A 185 8.99 -1.14 31.53
C SER A 185 9.39 0.35 31.43
N ARG A 186 10.42 0.78 32.18
CA ARG A 186 10.98 2.13 32.06
C ARG A 186 11.51 2.42 30.66
N PHE A 187 12.21 1.47 30.05
CA PHE A 187 12.71 1.62 28.68
C PHE A 187 11.58 1.78 27.66
N LEU A 188 10.52 0.96 27.75
CA LEU A 188 9.35 1.11 26.87
C LEU A 188 8.64 2.46 27.09
N GLY A 189 8.56 2.93 28.33
CA GLY A 189 8.03 4.26 28.63
C GLY A 189 8.83 5.39 27.98
N GLN A 190 10.17 5.34 28.08
CA GLN A 190 11.05 6.30 27.41
C GLN A 190 10.95 6.22 25.89
N LEU A 191 10.85 5.01 25.34
CA LEU A 191 10.68 4.80 23.91
C LEU A 191 9.36 5.37 23.41
N LYS A 192 8.27 5.17 24.17
CA LYS A 192 6.95 5.75 23.88
C LYS A 192 7.00 7.27 23.88
N ALA A 193 7.66 7.87 24.87
CA ALA A 193 7.82 9.33 24.92
C ALA A 193 8.64 9.87 23.74
N LYS A 194 9.74 9.21 23.37
CA LYS A 194 10.57 9.60 22.22
C LYS A 194 9.90 9.40 20.85
N LEU A 195 8.94 8.48 20.76
CA LEU A 195 8.21 8.15 19.54
C LEU A 195 6.75 8.63 19.60
N ALA A 196 6.42 9.60 20.46
CA ALA A 196 5.05 10.10 20.61
C ALA A 196 4.47 10.59 19.27
N ASP A 197 5.30 11.24 18.45
CA ASP A 197 4.90 11.75 17.13
C ASP A 197 4.80 10.67 16.04
N LYS A 198 5.21 9.42 16.35
CA LYS A 198 5.27 8.30 15.39
C LYS A 198 4.70 7.01 15.99
N PRO A 199 3.38 6.95 16.25
CA PRO A 199 2.75 5.81 16.92
C PRO A 199 2.93 4.49 16.17
N TYR A 200 2.85 4.49 14.84
CA TYR A 200 3.08 3.28 14.03
C TYR A 200 4.49 2.71 14.15
N LEU A 201 5.50 3.59 14.28
CA LEU A 201 6.88 3.16 14.47
C LEU A 201 7.07 2.58 15.88
N TYR A 202 6.47 3.21 16.88
CA TYR A 202 6.46 2.68 18.25
C TYR A 202 5.82 1.29 18.31
N ASP A 203 4.65 1.10 17.69
CA ASP A 203 3.95 -0.18 17.64
C ASP A 203 4.78 -1.25 16.94
N PHE A 204 5.42 -0.89 15.82
CA PHE A 204 6.31 -1.78 15.09
C PHE A 204 7.52 -2.20 15.95
N VAL A 205 8.24 -1.25 16.55
CA VAL A 205 9.43 -1.55 17.37
C VAL A 205 9.05 -2.39 18.58
N THR A 206 7.95 -2.05 19.26
CA THR A 206 7.44 -2.83 20.40
C THR A 206 7.06 -4.24 19.99
N SER A 207 6.42 -4.40 18.83
CA SER A 207 6.12 -5.71 18.23
C SER A 207 7.39 -6.51 17.98
N GLN A 208 8.43 -5.89 17.41
CA GLN A 208 9.71 -6.55 17.14
C GLN A 208 10.38 -7.01 18.43
N LEU A 209 10.49 -6.15 19.46
CA LEU A 209 11.07 -6.51 20.75
C LEU A 209 10.35 -7.72 21.39
N ARG A 210 9.01 -7.77 21.27
CA ARG A 210 8.18 -8.85 21.80
C ARG A 210 8.31 -10.17 21.03
N MET A 211 8.55 -10.11 19.71
CA MET A 211 8.44 -11.27 18.80
C MET A 211 9.77 -11.82 18.31
N GLN A 212 10.83 -11.02 18.28
CA GLN A 212 12.12 -11.41 17.69
C GLN A 212 12.76 -12.59 18.45
N CYS A 213 12.72 -12.54 19.78
CA CYS A 213 13.26 -13.60 20.65
C CYS A 213 12.39 -14.87 20.69
N LYS A 214 11.17 -14.83 20.11
CA LYS A 214 10.27 -15.99 20.07
C LYS A 214 10.55 -16.83 18.83
N LYS A 215 10.51 -18.16 19.01
CA LYS A 215 10.50 -19.12 17.90
C LYS A 215 9.33 -18.80 16.96
N SER A 216 9.49 -19.07 15.66
CA SER A 216 8.49 -18.75 14.62
C SER A 216 7.06 -19.21 14.98
N LYS A 217 6.89 -20.45 15.50
CA LYS A 217 5.59 -21.01 15.90
C LYS A 217 5.02 -20.42 17.21
N GLY A 218 5.86 -19.77 18.02
CA GLY A 218 5.49 -19.14 19.30
C GLY A 218 5.09 -17.68 19.18
N ARG A 219 5.18 -17.08 17.99
CA ARG A 219 4.77 -15.70 17.73
C ARG A 219 3.24 -15.61 17.71
N ARG A 220 2.69 -14.54 18.30
CA ARG A 220 1.24 -14.28 18.40
C ARG A 220 1.00 -12.84 17.95
N TRP A 221 0.12 -12.65 16.98
CA TRP A 221 -0.06 -11.36 16.33
C TRP A 221 -1.44 -10.80 16.67
N SER A 222 -1.47 -9.54 17.09
CA SER A 222 -2.68 -8.73 17.19
C SER A 222 -3.27 -8.42 15.81
N ALA A 223 -4.52 -7.94 15.78
CA ALA A 223 -5.16 -7.50 14.53
C ALA A 223 -4.37 -6.36 13.87
N LYS A 224 -3.97 -5.33 14.64
CA LYS A 224 -3.17 -4.19 14.14
C LYS A 224 -1.87 -4.64 13.47
N GLU A 225 -1.13 -5.56 14.08
CA GLU A 225 0.11 -6.11 13.51
C GLU A 225 -0.15 -6.91 12.23
N LYS A 226 -1.24 -7.69 12.18
CA LYS A 226 -1.63 -8.43 10.98
C LYS A 226 -2.04 -7.48 9.86
N SER A 227 -2.79 -6.43 10.15
CA SER A 227 -3.19 -5.40 9.17
C SER A 227 -1.98 -4.67 8.60
N PHE A 228 -1.05 -4.24 9.45
CA PHE A 228 0.20 -3.61 9.01
C PHE A 228 1.03 -4.56 8.11
N ALA A 229 1.21 -5.80 8.53
CA ALA A 229 1.90 -6.82 7.73
C ALA A 229 1.18 -7.12 6.40
N LEU A 230 -0.15 -7.18 6.42
CA LEU A 230 -0.98 -7.41 5.24
C LEU A 230 -0.85 -6.26 4.25
N GLN A 231 -0.85 -5.01 4.70
CA GLN A 231 -0.66 -3.83 3.83
C GLN A 231 0.66 -3.92 3.06
N ILE A 232 1.77 -4.24 3.74
CA ILE A 232 3.07 -4.42 3.10
C ILE A 232 3.03 -5.59 2.09
N TYR A 233 2.40 -6.71 2.47
CA TYR A 233 2.28 -7.87 1.61
C TYR A 233 1.46 -7.59 0.34
N LEU A 234 0.32 -6.89 0.46
CA LEU A 234 -0.53 -6.51 -0.67
C LEU A 234 0.15 -5.50 -1.59
N HIS A 235 0.91 -4.55 -1.02
CA HIS A 235 1.66 -3.58 -1.81
C HIS A 235 2.85 -4.22 -2.54
N SER A 236 3.58 -5.13 -1.89
CA SER A 236 4.67 -5.87 -2.54
C SER A 236 4.99 -7.18 -1.82
N PRO A 237 4.56 -8.33 -2.37
CA PRO A 237 4.90 -9.65 -1.83
C PRO A 237 6.42 -9.90 -1.79
N SER A 238 7.15 -9.35 -2.77
CA SER A 238 8.61 -9.43 -2.87
C SER A 238 9.31 -8.65 -1.75
N ALA A 239 8.88 -7.40 -1.49
CA ALA A 239 9.41 -6.62 -0.38
C ALA A 239 9.08 -7.26 0.97
N TYR A 240 7.86 -7.78 1.12
CA TYR A 240 7.47 -8.53 2.32
C TYR A 240 8.37 -9.75 2.57
N LYS A 241 8.67 -10.53 1.51
CA LYS A 241 9.58 -11.68 1.59
C LYS A 241 10.99 -11.27 2.01
N LEU A 242 11.48 -10.11 1.56
CA LEU A 242 12.77 -9.57 1.96
C LEU A 242 12.75 -9.13 3.43
N LEU A 243 11.79 -8.30 3.83
CA LEU A 243 11.67 -7.75 5.18
C LEU A 243 11.52 -8.85 6.23
N LYS A 244 10.78 -9.92 5.92
CA LYS A 244 10.60 -11.08 6.80
C LYS A 244 11.90 -11.81 7.14
N LYS A 245 12.99 -11.62 6.39
CA LYS A 245 14.31 -12.18 6.72
C LYS A 245 14.96 -11.48 7.92
N TYR A 246 14.67 -10.20 8.10
CA TYR A 246 15.29 -9.35 9.11
C TYR A 246 14.36 -9.11 10.31
N PHE A 247 13.08 -8.95 10.04
CA PHE A 247 12.06 -8.61 11.02
C PHE A 247 11.09 -9.77 11.27
N ALA A 248 10.58 -9.84 12.49
CA ALA A 248 9.49 -10.72 12.83
C ALA A 248 8.20 -10.23 12.16
N PHE A 249 7.79 -10.95 11.11
CA PHE A 249 6.53 -10.76 10.42
C PHE A 249 5.67 -12.05 10.41
N PRO A 250 4.33 -11.95 10.32
CA PRO A 250 3.45 -13.09 10.12
C PRO A 250 3.83 -13.96 8.92
N SER A 251 3.48 -15.24 8.96
CA SER A 251 3.62 -16.08 7.77
C SER A 251 2.55 -15.74 6.72
N LYS A 252 2.81 -16.04 5.45
CA LYS A 252 1.82 -15.92 4.37
C LYS A 252 0.53 -16.66 4.72
N ALA A 253 0.63 -17.86 5.28
CA ALA A 253 -0.52 -18.63 5.76
C ALA A 253 -1.30 -17.92 6.89
N THR A 254 -0.61 -17.19 7.79
CA THR A 254 -1.26 -16.39 8.83
C THR A 254 -2.03 -15.22 8.22
N LEU A 255 -1.46 -14.55 7.23
CA LEU A 255 -2.13 -13.46 6.52
C LEU A 255 -3.33 -13.98 5.72
N HIS A 256 -3.20 -15.09 5.00
CA HIS A 256 -4.33 -15.71 4.29
C HIS A 256 -5.47 -16.09 5.23
N ARG A 257 -5.15 -16.68 6.39
CA ARG A 257 -6.17 -16.97 7.41
C ARG A 257 -6.81 -15.71 7.97
N TYR A 258 -6.04 -14.63 8.10
CA TYR A 258 -6.56 -13.35 8.58
C TYR A 258 -7.56 -12.73 7.59
N THR A 259 -7.31 -12.90 6.29
CA THR A 259 -8.22 -12.45 5.22
C THR A 259 -9.31 -13.45 4.86
N TYR A 260 -9.29 -14.66 5.44
CA TYR A 260 -10.16 -15.76 5.02
C TYR A 260 -11.64 -15.44 5.22
N ASN A 261 -11.97 -14.80 6.34
CA ASN A 261 -13.35 -14.46 6.70
C ASN A 261 -13.86 -13.18 6.00
N ILE A 262 -13.06 -12.55 5.14
CA ILE A 262 -13.53 -11.42 4.33
C ILE A 262 -14.38 -12.01 3.22
N ALA A 263 -15.64 -11.59 3.10
CA ALA A 263 -16.54 -12.02 2.04
C ALA A 263 -15.90 -11.77 0.67
N LYS A 264 -15.75 -12.83 -0.12
CA LYS A 264 -15.21 -12.80 -1.50
C LYS A 264 -16.26 -13.20 -2.52
N SER A 265 -17.51 -13.37 -2.10
CA SER A 265 -18.59 -13.72 -3.00
C SER A 265 -18.90 -12.53 -3.91
N PRO A 266 -19.26 -12.77 -5.17
CA PRO A 266 -19.90 -11.76 -6.01
C PRO A 266 -21.13 -11.18 -5.31
N GLY A 267 -21.46 -9.93 -5.63
CA GLY A 267 -22.53 -9.16 -4.99
C GLY A 267 -22.03 -7.95 -4.21
N PHE A 268 -22.97 -7.27 -3.59
CA PHE A 268 -22.68 -6.19 -2.65
C PHE A 268 -22.32 -6.73 -1.27
N CYS A 269 -21.29 -6.14 -0.66
CA CYS A 269 -20.82 -6.60 0.66
C CYS A 269 -21.58 -5.89 1.80
N GLU A 270 -22.45 -6.59 2.51
CA GLU A 270 -23.19 -6.03 3.65
C GLU A 270 -22.28 -5.52 4.78
N ASN A 271 -21.21 -6.27 5.08
CA ASN A 271 -20.25 -5.88 6.12
C ASN A 271 -19.54 -4.58 5.73
N LEU A 272 -19.29 -4.37 4.44
CA LEU A 272 -18.76 -3.12 3.95
C LEU A 272 -19.77 -1.99 4.13
N ALA A 273 -21.05 -2.20 3.81
CA ALA A 273 -22.09 -1.18 4.01
C ALA A 273 -22.18 -0.76 5.49
N LYS A 274 -22.12 -1.70 6.43
CA LYS A 274 -22.05 -1.43 7.88
C LYS A 274 -20.84 -0.57 8.25
N CYS A 275 -19.66 -0.92 7.72
CA CYS A 275 -18.45 -0.13 7.94
C CYS A 275 -18.59 1.28 7.34
N LEU A 276 -19.11 1.39 6.13
CA LEU A 276 -19.31 2.66 5.43
C LEU A 276 -20.24 3.58 6.22
N LYS A 277 -21.37 3.05 6.71
CA LYS A 277 -22.30 3.78 7.57
C LYS A 277 -21.65 4.35 8.84
N SER A 278 -20.75 3.59 9.45
CA SER A 278 -20.01 4.08 10.63
C SER A 278 -19.10 5.27 10.32
N GLN A 279 -18.59 5.37 9.08
CA GLN A 279 -17.69 6.44 8.64
C GLN A 279 -18.49 7.69 8.23
N THR A 280 -19.62 7.49 7.56
CA THR A 280 -20.47 8.56 7.03
C THR A 280 -21.21 9.32 8.12
N SER A 281 -21.51 8.68 9.26
CA SER A 281 -22.08 9.37 10.42
C SER A 281 -21.20 10.49 10.96
N ARG A 282 -19.88 10.42 10.71
CA ARG A 282 -18.91 11.47 11.08
C ARG A 282 -18.68 12.51 9.98
N MET A 283 -19.32 12.35 8.82
CA MET A 283 -19.20 13.27 7.69
C MET A 283 -20.25 14.37 7.79
N SER A 284 -19.88 15.58 7.36
CA SER A 284 -20.82 16.67 7.11
C SER A 284 -21.75 16.33 5.94
N GLU A 285 -22.89 17.01 5.82
CA GLU A 285 -23.85 16.79 4.72
C GLU A 285 -23.20 16.95 3.34
N SER A 286 -22.36 17.98 3.16
CA SER A 286 -21.63 18.18 1.90
C SER A 286 -20.63 17.04 1.59
N ASP A 287 -20.00 16.48 2.62
CA ASP A 287 -19.02 15.39 2.45
C ASP A 287 -19.67 14.05 2.09
N ARG A 288 -20.99 13.92 2.30
CA ARG A 288 -21.79 12.72 1.98
C ARG A 288 -22.23 12.67 0.52
N LEU A 289 -22.03 13.74 -0.25
CA LEU A 289 -22.31 13.77 -1.68
C LEU A 289 -21.33 12.87 -2.44
N CYS A 290 -21.86 11.92 -3.21
CA CYS A 290 -21.06 10.97 -3.95
C CYS A 290 -21.59 10.71 -5.38
N VAL A 291 -20.72 10.13 -6.19
CA VAL A 291 -21.00 9.63 -7.53
C VAL A 291 -20.85 8.12 -7.52
N LEU A 292 -21.78 7.43 -8.18
CA LEU A 292 -21.68 5.99 -8.43
C LEU A 292 -21.00 5.74 -9.78
N LEU A 293 -19.83 5.12 -9.75
CA LEU A 293 -19.06 4.71 -10.92
C LEU A 293 -19.36 3.24 -11.24
N ILE A 294 -19.60 2.96 -12.52
CA ILE A 294 -19.93 1.63 -13.02
C ILE A 294 -19.03 1.35 -14.22
N ASP A 295 -18.29 0.25 -14.17
CA ASP A 295 -17.43 -0.16 -15.28
C ASP A 295 -17.35 -1.70 -15.36
N GLU A 296 -17.08 -2.20 -16.55
CA GLU A 296 -16.96 -3.63 -16.85
C GLU A 296 -15.53 -3.96 -17.27
N MET A 297 -15.00 -5.07 -16.76
CA MET A 297 -13.73 -5.63 -17.23
C MET A 297 -13.95 -6.99 -17.90
N SER A 298 -13.38 -7.19 -19.09
CA SER A 298 -13.38 -8.51 -19.72
C SER A 298 -12.53 -9.50 -18.92
N ILE A 299 -13.08 -10.68 -18.66
CA ILE A 299 -12.41 -11.79 -18.00
C ILE A 299 -12.37 -13.00 -18.94
N LYS A 300 -11.43 -13.92 -18.69
CA LYS A 300 -11.35 -15.16 -19.47
C LYS A 300 -12.44 -16.12 -18.99
N PRO A 301 -13.35 -16.59 -19.87
CA PRO A 301 -14.31 -17.62 -19.50
C PRO A 301 -13.60 -18.90 -19.09
N GLY A 302 -14.07 -19.53 -18.02
CA GLY A 302 -13.53 -20.78 -17.53
C GLY A 302 -14.01 -21.12 -16.14
N LEU A 303 -13.98 -22.41 -15.82
CA LEU A 303 -14.38 -22.91 -14.51
C LEU A 303 -13.18 -23.04 -13.59
N THR A 304 -13.35 -22.61 -12.35
CA THR A 304 -12.38 -22.82 -11.27
C THR A 304 -13.10 -23.35 -10.05
N TYR A 305 -12.57 -24.38 -9.42
CA TYR A 305 -13.13 -24.87 -8.17
C TYR A 305 -12.49 -24.12 -6.98
N ALA A 306 -13.32 -23.40 -6.24
CA ALA A 306 -12.93 -22.66 -5.04
C ALA A 306 -12.99 -23.59 -3.82
N ASN A 307 -11.87 -24.25 -3.52
CA ASN A 307 -11.76 -25.20 -2.39
C ASN A 307 -12.21 -24.61 -1.04
N ASP A 308 -12.07 -23.30 -0.84
CA ASP A 308 -12.43 -22.62 0.42
C ASP A 308 -13.94 -22.41 0.60
N LEU A 309 -14.68 -22.33 -0.52
CA LEU A 309 -16.12 -22.14 -0.54
C LEU A 309 -16.88 -23.42 -0.93
N ASP A 310 -16.14 -24.47 -1.30
CA ASP A 310 -16.66 -25.72 -1.86
C ASP A 310 -17.65 -25.44 -3.02
N CYS A 311 -17.25 -24.54 -3.94
CA CYS A 311 -18.09 -24.13 -5.05
C CYS A 311 -17.32 -24.05 -6.36
N VAL A 312 -18.06 -24.14 -7.46
CA VAL A 312 -17.53 -23.95 -8.82
C VAL A 312 -17.77 -22.50 -9.23
N ASP A 313 -16.69 -21.75 -9.41
CA ASP A 313 -16.68 -20.40 -9.96
C ASP A 313 -16.57 -20.44 -11.48
N GLY A 314 -17.02 -19.37 -12.14
CA GLY A 314 -16.89 -19.18 -13.60
C GLY A 314 -18.21 -18.93 -14.33
N PHE A 315 -19.32 -18.92 -13.60
CA PHE A 315 -20.65 -18.61 -14.10
C PHE A 315 -21.03 -17.15 -13.84
N ALA A 316 -21.94 -16.63 -14.66
CA ALA A 316 -22.59 -15.35 -14.43
C ALA A 316 -23.40 -15.39 -13.12
N THR A 317 -23.42 -14.26 -12.42
CA THR A 317 -23.98 -14.14 -11.05
C THR A 317 -25.28 -13.35 -10.99
N VAL A 318 -25.59 -12.60 -12.04
CA VAL A 318 -26.87 -11.89 -12.11
C VAL A 318 -27.96 -12.91 -12.45
N LYS A 319 -29.13 -12.73 -11.86
CA LYS A 319 -30.22 -13.70 -11.87
C LYS A 319 -30.56 -14.12 -13.31
N HIS A 320 -30.25 -15.37 -13.63
CA HIS A 320 -30.83 -16.05 -14.78
C HIS A 320 -32.10 -16.78 -14.35
N ASN A 321 -33.03 -16.97 -15.29
CA ASN A 321 -34.20 -17.80 -15.06
C ASN A 321 -33.76 -19.16 -14.49
N ILE A 322 -34.36 -19.58 -13.36
CA ILE A 322 -34.02 -20.80 -12.57
C ILE A 322 -34.03 -22.09 -13.41
N LYS A 323 -34.53 -22.03 -14.65
CA LYS A 323 -34.75 -23.17 -15.55
C LYS A 323 -33.54 -23.52 -16.44
N GLU A 324 -32.50 -22.69 -16.51
CA GLU A 324 -31.33 -22.92 -17.35
C GLU A 324 -30.04 -22.83 -16.53
N ASP A 325 -29.02 -23.60 -16.93
CA ASP A 325 -27.68 -23.48 -16.36
C ASP A 325 -27.13 -22.08 -16.65
N PRO A 326 -26.53 -21.40 -15.66
CA PRO A 326 -26.02 -20.05 -15.86
C PRO A 326 -24.89 -20.07 -16.91
N PRO A 327 -24.84 -19.05 -17.80
CA PRO A 327 -23.78 -18.94 -18.80
C PRO A 327 -22.42 -18.69 -18.15
N PHE A 328 -21.35 -18.96 -18.90
CA PHE A 328 -20.00 -18.59 -18.46
C PHE A 328 -19.84 -17.09 -18.34
N ALA A 329 -19.22 -16.65 -17.26
CA ALA A 329 -18.86 -15.26 -17.06
C ALA A 329 -17.78 -14.83 -18.06
N THR A 330 -18.06 -13.77 -18.80
CA THR A 330 -17.13 -13.14 -19.77
C THR A 330 -16.67 -11.78 -19.29
N GLN A 331 -17.39 -11.18 -18.35
CA GLN A 331 -17.11 -9.85 -17.81
C GLN A 331 -17.28 -9.83 -16.29
N ALA A 332 -16.60 -8.89 -15.64
CA ALA A 332 -16.81 -8.53 -14.24
C ALA A 332 -17.22 -7.06 -14.17
N LEU A 333 -18.47 -6.82 -13.76
CA LEU A 333 -19.09 -5.53 -13.53
C LEU A 333 -18.77 -5.06 -12.12
N VAL A 334 -18.27 -3.83 -11.96
CA VAL A 334 -17.86 -3.28 -10.66
C VAL A 334 -18.61 -1.99 -10.35
N PHE A 335 -19.08 -1.89 -9.11
CA PHE A 335 -19.74 -0.69 -8.58
C PHE A 335 -18.83 0.01 -7.57
N MET A 336 -18.52 1.27 -7.79
CA MET A 336 -17.65 2.06 -6.91
C MET A 336 -18.28 3.41 -6.59
N ALA A 337 -18.37 3.74 -5.30
CA ALA A 337 -18.74 5.08 -4.86
C ALA A 337 -17.51 5.98 -4.75
N ARG A 338 -17.67 7.23 -5.18
CA ARG A 338 -16.63 8.27 -5.16
C ARG A 338 -17.17 9.54 -4.51
N GLY A 339 -16.50 10.04 -3.48
CA GLY A 339 -16.85 11.33 -2.88
C GLY A 339 -16.63 12.49 -3.83
N ILE A 340 -17.57 13.44 -3.85
CA ILE A 340 -17.48 14.65 -4.67
C ILE A 340 -16.62 15.70 -3.97
N VAL A 341 -16.96 16.01 -2.72
CA VAL A 341 -16.29 17.06 -1.94
C VAL A 341 -14.99 16.55 -1.33
N LYS A 342 -15.01 15.35 -0.74
CA LYS A 342 -13.83 14.70 -0.16
C LYS A 342 -13.28 13.63 -1.08
N ASN A 343 -11.96 13.55 -1.14
CA ASN A 343 -11.25 12.53 -1.90
C ASN A 343 -11.28 11.17 -1.20
N TRP A 344 -12.38 10.45 -1.33
CA TRP A 344 -12.50 9.05 -0.91
C TRP A 344 -13.13 8.22 -2.03
N LYS A 345 -12.87 6.92 -2.04
CA LYS A 345 -13.48 5.97 -2.98
C LYS A 345 -13.68 4.63 -2.29
N GLN A 346 -14.75 3.94 -2.62
CA GLN A 346 -15.06 2.63 -2.05
C GLN A 346 -15.75 1.76 -3.09
N VAL A 347 -15.19 0.57 -3.35
CA VAL A 347 -15.85 -0.46 -4.17
C VAL A 347 -16.95 -1.08 -3.32
N LEU A 348 -18.20 -1.05 -3.79
CA LEU A 348 -19.36 -1.59 -3.08
C LEU A 348 -19.52 -3.10 -3.28
N GLY A 349 -19.20 -3.55 -4.50
CA GLY A 349 -19.40 -4.93 -4.92
C GLY A 349 -19.02 -5.11 -6.38
N TYR A 350 -19.05 -6.37 -6.80
CA TYR A 350 -18.85 -6.75 -8.19
C TYR A 350 -19.77 -7.91 -8.55
N HIS A 351 -20.14 -8.00 -9.82
CA HIS A 351 -20.95 -9.08 -10.37
C HIS A 351 -20.26 -9.65 -11.61
N PHE A 352 -20.31 -10.96 -11.78
CA PHE A 352 -19.92 -11.61 -13.01
C PHE A 352 -21.10 -11.63 -13.99
N THR A 353 -20.84 -11.28 -15.24
CA THR A 353 -21.86 -11.16 -16.30
C THR A 353 -21.38 -11.85 -17.57
N SER A 354 -22.29 -12.33 -18.42
CA SER A 354 -21.96 -13.00 -19.70
C SER A 354 -22.33 -12.20 -20.93
N SER A 355 -23.45 -11.46 -20.90
CA SER A 355 -23.87 -10.44 -21.88
C SER A 355 -25.33 -9.99 -21.62
N SER A 356 -25.59 -8.68 -21.59
CA SER A 356 -26.95 -8.07 -21.55
C SER A 356 -27.83 -8.51 -20.36
N GLU A 357 -27.35 -8.32 -19.14
CA GLU A 357 -28.10 -8.60 -17.91
C GLU A 357 -28.81 -7.34 -17.38
N ASP A 358 -29.78 -7.54 -16.48
CA ASP A 358 -30.63 -6.48 -15.87
C ASP A 358 -29.83 -5.56 -14.94
N LEU A 359 -28.99 -4.72 -15.55
CA LEU A 359 -28.13 -3.74 -14.89
C LEU A 359 -28.94 -2.71 -14.08
N GLN A 360 -30.19 -2.45 -14.49
CA GLN A 360 -31.06 -1.50 -13.82
C GLN A 360 -31.35 -1.89 -12.37
N GLU A 361 -31.63 -3.17 -12.09
CA GLU A 361 -31.90 -3.64 -10.71
C GLU A 361 -30.67 -3.43 -9.81
N LEU A 362 -29.50 -3.82 -10.30
CA LEU A 362 -28.23 -3.68 -9.57
C LEU A 362 -27.87 -2.22 -9.28
N ILE A 363 -28.18 -1.31 -10.21
CA ILE A 363 -27.97 0.13 -10.01
C ILE A 363 -28.86 0.66 -8.91
N HIS A 364 -30.15 0.32 -8.93
CA HIS A 364 -31.07 0.74 -7.88
C HIS A 364 -30.70 0.14 -6.52
N GLU A 365 -30.26 -1.12 -6.48
CA GLU A 365 -29.75 -1.76 -5.26
C GLU A 365 -28.49 -1.06 -4.73
N ALA A 366 -27.52 -0.74 -5.59
CA ALA A 366 -26.32 0.00 -5.21
C ALA A 366 -26.63 1.39 -4.64
N ILE A 367 -27.58 2.10 -5.28
CA ILE A 367 -28.05 3.41 -4.81
C ILE A 367 -28.74 3.28 -3.45
N ASP A 368 -29.56 2.25 -3.26
CA ASP A 368 -30.23 1.98 -1.99
C ASP A 368 -29.24 1.68 -0.86
N ILE A 369 -28.21 0.88 -1.13
CA ILE A 369 -27.13 0.60 -0.17
C ILE A 369 -26.44 1.90 0.24
N LEU A 370 -26.11 2.77 -0.72
CA LEU A 370 -25.48 4.07 -0.43
C LEU A 370 -26.41 4.98 0.39
N HIS A 371 -27.69 5.05 0.04
CA HIS A 371 -28.67 5.81 0.81
C HIS A 371 -28.84 5.28 2.25
N THR A 372 -28.81 3.96 2.47
CA THR A 372 -28.86 3.40 3.83
C THR A 372 -27.64 3.74 4.69
N CYS A 373 -26.52 4.08 4.03
CA CYS A 373 -25.29 4.59 4.62
C CYS A 373 -25.27 6.12 4.75
N GLU A 374 -26.39 6.81 4.53
CA GLU A 374 -26.49 8.28 4.57
C GLU A 374 -25.64 9.00 3.52
N LEU A 375 -25.24 8.30 2.44
CA LEU A 375 -24.58 8.91 1.29
C LEU A 375 -25.62 9.32 0.27
N GLU A 376 -25.45 10.51 -0.30
CA GLU A 376 -26.35 11.04 -1.32
C GLU A 376 -25.71 10.90 -2.70
N VAL A 377 -26.32 10.04 -3.53
CA VAL A 377 -25.86 9.79 -4.90
C VAL A 377 -26.40 10.89 -5.81
N VAL A 378 -25.51 11.74 -6.31
CA VAL A 378 -25.87 12.85 -7.19
C VAL A 378 -25.89 12.42 -8.66
N SER A 379 -24.96 11.55 -9.04
CA SER A 379 -24.86 11.08 -10.43
C SER A 379 -24.34 9.64 -10.51
N ILE A 380 -24.64 9.01 -11.65
CA ILE A 380 -24.01 7.79 -12.11
C ILE A 380 -23.09 8.09 -13.30
N VAL A 381 -21.93 7.44 -13.34
CA VAL A 381 -20.96 7.57 -14.44
C VAL A 381 -20.60 6.17 -14.94
N CYS A 382 -20.75 5.96 -16.25
CA CYS A 382 -20.36 4.73 -16.93
C CYS A 382 -19.76 5.00 -18.31
N ASP A 383 -19.27 3.96 -18.98
CA ASP A 383 -18.76 4.08 -20.33
C ASP A 383 -19.90 4.21 -21.38
N GLN A 384 -19.52 4.37 -22.65
CA GLN A 384 -20.48 4.49 -23.75
C GLN A 384 -20.81 3.15 -24.42
N GLY A 385 -20.66 2.03 -23.70
CA GLY A 385 -20.95 0.70 -24.24
C GLY A 385 -22.44 0.55 -24.60
N PRO A 386 -22.79 -0.33 -25.56
CA PRO A 386 -24.18 -0.56 -25.97
C PRO A 386 -25.12 -0.91 -24.80
N THR A 387 -24.65 -1.68 -23.82
CA THR A 387 -25.39 -2.04 -22.60
C THR A 387 -25.76 -0.80 -21.79
N ASN A 388 -24.78 0.08 -21.54
CA ASN A 388 -24.98 1.32 -20.78
C ASN A 388 -25.88 2.33 -21.53
N GLN A 389 -25.75 2.40 -22.85
CA GLN A 389 -26.66 3.20 -23.67
C GLN A 389 -28.10 2.70 -23.61
N ARG A 390 -28.29 1.36 -23.62
CA ARG A 390 -29.61 0.74 -23.48
C ARG A 390 -30.21 1.01 -22.11
N LEU A 391 -29.43 0.85 -21.04
CA LEU A 391 -29.82 1.19 -19.67
C LEU A 391 -30.34 2.64 -19.57
N PHE A 392 -29.60 3.61 -20.12
CA PHE A 392 -30.03 5.02 -20.06
C PHE A 392 -31.34 5.26 -20.80
N LYS A 393 -31.59 4.53 -21.91
CA LYS A 393 -32.89 4.57 -22.60
C LYS A 393 -34.00 3.97 -21.74
N GLU A 394 -33.76 2.83 -21.09
CA GLU A 394 -34.71 2.18 -20.19
C GLU A 394 -35.05 3.06 -18.97
N LEU A 395 -34.08 3.84 -18.49
CA LEU A 395 -34.25 4.85 -17.44
C LEU A 395 -34.88 6.17 -17.93
N ASN A 396 -35.27 6.27 -19.20
CA ASN A 396 -35.81 7.48 -19.85
C ASN A 396 -34.89 8.71 -19.76
N VAL A 397 -33.57 8.50 -19.77
CA VAL A 397 -32.58 9.57 -19.81
C VAL A 397 -32.51 10.12 -21.24
N THR A 398 -32.69 11.42 -21.38
CA THR A 398 -32.60 12.12 -22.67
C THR A 398 -31.69 13.34 -22.58
N LYS A 399 -31.49 14.05 -23.69
CA LYS A 399 -30.73 15.30 -23.70
C LYS A 399 -31.39 16.38 -22.83
N ASP A 400 -32.71 16.47 -22.87
CA ASP A 400 -33.49 17.47 -22.13
C ASP A 400 -33.73 17.03 -20.68
N THR A 401 -33.74 15.72 -20.44
CA THR A 401 -33.84 15.10 -19.12
C THR A 401 -32.63 14.20 -18.84
N PRO A 402 -31.43 14.77 -18.56
CA PRO A 402 -30.19 14.02 -18.36
C PRO A 402 -30.11 13.37 -16.95
N PHE A 403 -31.25 12.98 -16.41
CA PHE A 403 -31.39 12.38 -15.09
C PHE A 403 -32.57 11.41 -15.09
N PHE A 404 -32.53 10.45 -14.15
CA PHE A 404 -33.68 9.61 -13.81
C PHE A 404 -34.07 9.84 -12.35
N LEU A 405 -35.27 9.41 -11.98
CA LEU A 405 -35.76 9.52 -10.62
C LEU A 405 -35.55 8.22 -9.86
N HIS A 406 -35.00 8.32 -8.65
CA HIS A 406 -34.93 7.22 -7.71
C HIS A 406 -35.47 7.72 -6.36
N LYS A 407 -36.59 7.14 -5.90
CA LYS A 407 -37.30 7.56 -4.67
C LYS A 407 -37.54 9.09 -4.62
N SER A 408 -37.97 9.65 -5.75
CA SER A 408 -38.22 11.10 -5.93
C SER A 408 -36.98 12.02 -5.93
N LYS A 409 -35.76 11.47 -5.83
CA LYS A 409 -34.52 12.22 -6.02
C LYS A 409 -34.03 12.11 -7.46
N LYS A 410 -33.51 13.20 -8.01
CA LYS A 410 -32.89 13.23 -9.33
C LYS A 410 -31.47 12.71 -9.24
N ILE A 411 -31.15 11.72 -10.06
CA ILE A 411 -29.79 11.19 -10.22
C ILE A 411 -29.37 11.43 -11.67
N PHE A 412 -28.33 12.22 -11.85
CA PHE A 412 -27.84 12.58 -13.18
C PHE A 412 -27.10 11.41 -13.82
N ALA A 413 -27.34 11.18 -15.11
CA ALA A 413 -26.69 10.12 -15.86
C ALA A 413 -25.59 10.73 -16.75
N MET A 414 -24.36 10.26 -16.60
CA MET A 414 -23.20 10.80 -17.27
C MET A 414 -22.37 9.70 -17.91
N TYR A 415 -21.78 10.00 -19.07
CA TYR A 415 -20.75 9.16 -19.67
C TYR A 415 -19.35 9.64 -19.27
N ASP A 416 -18.39 8.71 -19.21
CA ASP A 416 -17.00 9.04 -18.93
C ASP A 416 -16.42 10.03 -19.98
N PRO A 417 -16.00 11.24 -19.57
CA PRO A 417 -15.51 12.26 -20.50
C PRO A 417 -14.27 11.85 -21.31
N PRO A 418 -13.25 11.19 -20.73
CA PRO A 418 -12.15 10.60 -21.51
C PRO A 418 -12.62 9.65 -22.62
N HIS A 419 -13.62 8.78 -22.38
CA HIS A 419 -14.19 7.93 -23.43
C HIS A 419 -14.84 8.75 -24.55
N LEU A 420 -15.64 9.76 -24.21
CA LEU A 420 -16.23 10.70 -25.16
C LEU A 420 -15.15 11.39 -26.04
N LEU A 421 -14.09 11.91 -25.42
CA LEU A 421 -13.00 12.58 -26.14
C LEU A 421 -12.25 11.63 -27.09
N LYS A 422 -12.03 10.38 -26.67
CA LYS A 422 -11.45 9.34 -27.55
C LYS A 422 -12.34 9.08 -28.76
N SER A 423 -13.66 8.99 -28.57
CA SER A 423 -14.63 8.81 -29.66
C SER A 423 -14.60 9.97 -30.64
N VAL A 424 -14.64 11.22 -30.14
CA VAL A 424 -14.50 12.43 -30.97
C VAL A 424 -13.21 12.36 -31.78
N ARG A 425 -12.06 12.18 -31.13
CA ARG A 425 -10.75 12.06 -31.82
C ARG A 425 -10.75 10.99 -32.90
N ASN A 426 -11.33 9.82 -32.64
CA ASN A 426 -11.38 8.72 -33.62
C ASN A 426 -12.24 9.11 -34.83
N ASN A 427 -13.37 9.79 -34.61
CA ASN A 427 -14.22 10.28 -35.69
C ASN A 427 -13.50 11.34 -36.53
N LEU A 428 -12.81 12.28 -35.89
CA LEU A 428 -11.98 13.30 -36.57
C LEU A 428 -10.89 12.67 -37.47
N LYS A 429 -10.34 11.53 -37.05
CA LYS A 429 -9.29 10.83 -37.79
C LYS A 429 -9.84 10.03 -38.96
N ASN A 430 -10.99 9.39 -38.79
CA ASN A 430 -11.53 8.42 -39.74
C ASN A 430 -12.55 9.03 -40.72
N HIS A 431 -13.11 10.19 -40.40
CA HIS A 431 -14.20 10.81 -41.15
C HIS A 431 -13.98 12.32 -41.32
N GLY A 432 -14.53 12.89 -42.40
CA GLY A 432 -14.65 14.34 -42.54
C GLY A 432 -15.75 14.88 -41.61
N ILE A 433 -15.54 16.06 -41.06
CA ILE A 433 -16.53 16.75 -40.23
C ILE A 433 -17.24 17.77 -41.09
N PHE A 434 -18.56 17.81 -41.02
CA PHE A 434 -19.35 18.94 -41.47
C PHE A 434 -19.84 19.65 -40.21
N PHE A 435 -19.49 20.93 -40.08
CA PHE A 435 -19.88 21.79 -38.98
C PHE A 435 -21.17 22.54 -39.31
#